data_AF-A0A3S8RW60-F1
#
_entry.id   AF-A0A3S8RW60-F1
#
_cell.length_a   1.000
_cell.length_b   1.000
_cell.length_c   1.000
_cell.angle_alpha   90.00
_cell.angle_beta   90.00
_cell.angle_gamma   90.00
#
_symmetry.space_group_name_H-M   'P 1'
#
loop_
_entity.id
_entity.type
_entity.pdbx_description
1 polymer ?
#
loop_
_entity_poly.entity_id
_entity_poly.type
_entity_poly.pdbx_seq_one_letter_code
_entity_poly.pdbx_strand_id
1 'polypeptide(L)'
;MPRYRNRMLAFMLNFIPGLGHLYWGRKVRGILYPLFFFGGLMLGFLVAVASNDGGFMLAAAICAFVLWCISMLDITITLLRAPAADLSSYPYESTRKGEADAERFYTILLSFVPGLGHFQLGLMQRGLSFLISFFGLITIMFVITGLTNETVFLLFLGLLPIIWLYCMFDAVQLVHRKQAGELLVDRTLFDEWESGRGEGKRSKVLATLLSAFPGAGQMYLGMQKRGLQLMVLFLGSFYIIDVLRLSLFLFIVPVIWFYSFFDGLQATSRYDHIPLEDRPLFDWKGDNQNWIGLILLLLGIYYVTMSLIVPIFNRFLPEFRIEYFIDTYLRPVIVSLVLIGGGFKLLSRSKNKGSRYDDY
;
A
#
# COMPACT_ATOMS: atom_id res chain seq x y z
N MET A 1 -31.96 10.09 18.60
CA MET A 1 -31.12 11.15 18.03
C MET A 1 -30.89 10.86 16.56
N PRO A 2 -31.09 11.82 15.64
CA PRO A 2 -30.78 11.60 14.24
C PRO A 2 -29.26 11.48 14.09
N ARG A 3 -28.77 10.25 13.92
CA ARG A 3 -27.38 10.01 13.52
C ARG A 3 -27.18 10.66 12.16
N TYR A 4 -26.29 11.65 12.08
CA TYR A 4 -25.84 12.17 10.80
C TYR A 4 -25.21 11.03 10.01
N ARG A 5 -25.77 10.76 8.83
CA ARG A 5 -25.41 9.60 7.99
C ARG A 5 -25.16 10.11 6.59
N ASN A 6 -24.03 9.73 6.02
CA ASN A 6 -23.65 10.19 4.70
C ASN A 6 -24.58 9.54 3.65
N ARG A 7 -25.26 10.38 2.87
CA ARG A 7 -26.18 9.96 1.78
C ARG A 7 -25.44 9.13 0.73
N MET A 8 -24.23 9.56 0.36
CA MET A 8 -23.44 8.88 -0.66
C MET A 8 -23.01 7.49 -0.19
N LEU A 9 -22.60 7.36 1.08
CA LEU A 9 -22.28 6.06 1.66
C LEU A 9 -23.50 5.14 1.68
N ALA A 10 -24.68 5.65 2.07
CA ALA A 10 -25.92 4.89 2.07
C ALA A 10 -26.27 4.35 0.67
N PHE A 11 -26.09 5.16 -0.36
CA PHE A 11 -26.28 4.75 -1.75
C PHE A 11 -25.25 3.69 -2.18
N MET A 12 -23.95 3.92 -1.91
CA MET A 12 -22.88 2.98 -2.26
C MET A 12 -23.04 1.62 -1.57
N LEU A 13 -23.41 1.60 -0.29
CA LEU A 13 -23.67 0.36 0.44
C LEU A 13 -24.82 -0.45 -0.16
N ASN A 14 -25.81 0.21 -0.78
CA ASN A 14 -26.96 -0.46 -1.36
C ASN A 14 -26.68 -1.21 -2.67
N PHE A 15 -25.45 -1.16 -3.19
CA PHE A 15 -25.00 -2.09 -4.23
C PHE A 15 -25.19 -3.56 -3.81
N ILE A 16 -25.07 -3.83 -2.51
CA ILE A 16 -25.59 -5.05 -1.89
C ILE A 16 -27.03 -4.73 -1.43
N PRO A 17 -28.07 -5.35 -2.01
CA PRO A 17 -29.45 -5.02 -1.72
C PRO A 17 -29.76 -4.94 -0.23
N GLY A 18 -30.31 -3.80 0.22
CA GLY A 18 -30.74 -3.54 1.59
C GLY A 18 -29.69 -3.05 2.57
N LEU A 19 -28.37 -3.19 2.31
CA LEU A 19 -27.36 -2.64 3.23
C LEU A 19 -27.45 -1.10 3.36
N GLY A 20 -27.78 -0.41 2.26
CA GLY A 20 -28.01 1.03 2.29
C GLY A 20 -29.21 1.43 3.14
N HIS A 21 -30.30 0.66 3.08
CA HIS A 21 -31.47 0.86 3.93
C HIS A 21 -31.18 0.59 5.40
N LEU A 22 -30.37 -0.44 5.71
CA LEU A 22 -29.94 -0.74 7.07
C LEU A 22 -29.09 0.40 7.63
N TYR A 23 -28.12 0.89 6.84
CA TYR A 23 -27.32 2.06 7.19
C TYR A 23 -28.19 3.29 7.42
N TRP A 24 -29.19 3.54 6.57
CA TRP A 24 -30.13 4.66 6.71
C TRP A 24 -31.14 4.48 7.86
N GLY A 25 -31.19 3.31 8.51
CA GLY A 25 -32.00 3.03 9.69
C GLY A 25 -33.36 2.38 9.41
N ARG A 26 -33.65 2.05 8.15
CA ARG A 26 -34.87 1.32 7.74
C ARG A 26 -34.64 -0.19 7.85
N LYS A 27 -34.68 -0.71 9.09
CA LYS A 27 -34.38 -2.12 9.41
C LYS A 27 -35.20 -3.13 8.58
N VAL A 28 -36.51 -2.88 8.41
CA VAL A 28 -37.40 -3.79 7.67
C VAL A 28 -36.93 -3.99 6.22
N ARG A 29 -36.75 -2.89 5.48
CA ARG A 29 -36.28 -2.95 4.09
C ARG A 29 -34.85 -3.46 4.00
N GLY A 30 -34.02 -3.13 4.99
CA GLY A 30 -32.65 -3.62 5.08
C GLY A 30 -32.52 -5.13 5.29
N ILE A 31 -33.56 -5.81 5.77
CA ILE A 31 -33.60 -7.27 5.93
C ILE A 31 -34.34 -7.94 4.75
N LEU A 32 -35.45 -7.36 4.29
CA LEU A 32 -36.25 -7.95 3.23
C LEU A 32 -35.51 -8.01 1.88
N TYR A 33 -34.88 -6.92 1.45
CA TYR A 33 -34.16 -6.89 0.18
C TYR A 33 -33.06 -7.96 0.07
N PRO A 34 -32.14 -8.11 1.04
CA PRO A 34 -31.13 -9.16 0.95
C PRO A 34 -31.73 -10.56 1.08
N LEU A 35 -32.76 -10.74 1.93
CA LEU A 35 -33.42 -12.03 2.07
C LEU A 35 -34.02 -12.51 0.75
N PHE A 36 -34.76 -11.66 0.05
CA PHE A 36 -35.35 -12.02 -1.25
C PHE A 36 -34.31 -12.13 -2.36
N PHE A 37 -33.28 -11.28 -2.35
CA PHE A 37 -32.21 -11.33 -3.35
C PHE A 37 -31.39 -12.62 -3.24
N PHE A 38 -30.75 -12.86 -2.09
CA PHE A 38 -29.91 -14.03 -1.87
C PHE A 38 -30.73 -15.31 -1.74
N GLY A 39 -31.88 -15.26 -1.07
CA GLY A 39 -32.79 -16.40 -0.95
C GLY A 39 -33.37 -16.81 -2.30
N GLY A 40 -33.75 -15.85 -3.15
CA GLY A 40 -34.24 -16.13 -4.50
C GLY A 40 -33.16 -16.76 -5.39
N LEU A 41 -31.94 -16.24 -5.37
CA LEU A 41 -30.81 -16.84 -6.09
C LEU A 41 -30.47 -18.25 -5.59
N MET A 42 -30.42 -18.45 -4.26
CA MET A 42 -30.15 -19.76 -3.68
C MET A 42 -31.23 -20.78 -4.04
N LEU A 43 -32.50 -20.39 -3.96
CA LEU A 43 -33.61 -21.27 -4.32
C LEU A 43 -33.58 -21.60 -5.82
N GLY A 44 -33.35 -20.61 -6.69
CA GLY A 44 -33.21 -20.83 -8.13
C GLY A 44 -32.06 -21.77 -8.47
N PHE A 45 -30.93 -21.66 -7.77
CA PHE A 45 -29.81 -22.58 -7.89
C PHE A 45 -30.17 -24.00 -7.46
N LEU A 46 -30.80 -24.16 -6.29
CA LEU A 46 -31.21 -25.48 -5.79
C LEU A 46 -32.20 -26.17 -6.73
N VAL A 47 -33.18 -25.43 -7.25
CA VAL A 47 -34.14 -25.96 -8.23
C VAL A 47 -33.44 -26.36 -9.52
N ALA A 48 -32.54 -25.50 -10.05
CA ALA A 48 -31.78 -25.81 -11.26
C ALA A 48 -30.94 -27.09 -11.13
N VAL A 49 -30.32 -27.30 -9.96
CA VAL A 49 -29.56 -28.53 -9.65
C VAL A 49 -30.50 -29.73 -9.54
N ALA A 50 -31.64 -29.58 -8.85
CA ALA A 50 -32.60 -30.67 -8.67
C ALA A 50 -33.30 -31.09 -9.97
N SER A 51 -33.56 -30.14 -10.87
CA SER A 51 -34.20 -30.38 -12.16
C SER A 51 -33.21 -30.68 -13.30
N ASN A 52 -31.90 -30.49 -13.06
CA ASN A 52 -30.85 -30.50 -14.08
C ASN A 52 -31.16 -29.58 -15.29
N ASP A 53 -31.81 -28.44 -15.00
CA ASP A 53 -32.19 -27.43 -15.99
C ASP A 53 -31.66 -26.06 -15.57
N GLY A 54 -30.72 -25.53 -16.36
CA GLY A 54 -30.13 -24.22 -16.14
C GLY A 54 -31.12 -23.05 -16.29
N GLY A 55 -32.29 -23.27 -16.90
CA GLY A 55 -33.33 -22.26 -17.08
C GLY A 55 -33.83 -21.64 -15.77
N PHE A 56 -33.93 -22.44 -14.71
CA PHE A 56 -34.35 -21.94 -13.39
C PHE A 56 -33.32 -21.00 -12.75
N MET A 57 -32.03 -21.28 -12.95
CA MET A 57 -30.96 -20.39 -12.47
C MET A 57 -30.96 -19.08 -13.25
N LEU A 58 -31.16 -19.12 -14.57
CA LEU A 58 -31.28 -17.93 -15.40
C LEU A 58 -32.50 -17.09 -14.99
N ALA A 59 -33.66 -17.71 -14.80
CA ALA A 59 -34.88 -17.02 -14.36
C ALA A 59 -34.68 -16.36 -12.98
N ALA A 60 -34.07 -17.06 -12.04
CA ALA A 60 -33.74 -16.51 -10.73
C ALA A 60 -32.75 -15.34 -10.81
N ALA A 61 -31.76 -15.41 -11.70
CA ALA A 61 -30.83 -14.31 -11.94
C ALA A 61 -31.53 -13.06 -12.49
N ILE A 62 -32.46 -13.23 -13.44
CA ILE A 62 -33.27 -12.12 -13.99
C ILE A 62 -34.13 -11.50 -12.88
N CYS A 63 -34.84 -12.31 -12.10
CA CYS A 63 -35.65 -11.83 -10.97
C CYS A 63 -34.79 -11.09 -9.93
N ALA A 64 -33.61 -11.62 -9.61
CA ALA A 64 -32.66 -10.99 -8.70
C ALA A 64 -32.18 -9.63 -9.23
N PHE A 65 -31.88 -9.53 -10.53
CA PHE A 65 -31.49 -8.26 -11.16
C PHE A 65 -32.62 -7.21 -11.10
N VAL A 66 -33.87 -7.61 -11.39
CA VAL A 66 -35.03 -6.72 -11.26
C VAL A 66 -35.19 -6.24 -9.81
N LEU A 67 -35.08 -7.15 -8.84
CA LEU A 67 -35.17 -6.81 -7.41
C LEU A 67 -34.04 -5.88 -6.97
N TRP A 68 -32.82 -6.08 -7.49
CA TRP A 68 -31.69 -5.19 -7.27
C TRP A 68 -31.97 -3.77 -7.80
N CYS A 69 -32.49 -3.65 -9.03
CA CYS A 69 -32.90 -2.36 -9.60
C CYS A 69 -33.97 -1.66 -8.76
N ILE A 70 -34.98 -2.41 -8.28
CA ILE A 70 -36.02 -1.88 -7.38
C ILE A 70 -35.41 -1.38 -6.07
N SER A 71 -34.50 -2.15 -5.45
CA SER A 71 -33.78 -1.75 -4.24
C SER A 71 -32.96 -0.47 -4.46
N MET A 72 -32.28 -0.35 -5.61
CA MET A 72 -31.50 0.84 -5.95
C MET A 72 -32.37 2.08 -6.18
N LEU A 73 -33.52 1.93 -6.82
CA LEU A 73 -34.49 3.03 -6.96
C LEU A 73 -35.08 3.44 -5.61
N ASP A 74 -35.45 2.49 -4.75
CA ASP A 74 -36.07 2.78 -3.46
C ASP A 74 -35.14 3.54 -2.51
N ILE A 75 -33.84 3.17 -2.43
CA ILE A 75 -32.89 3.93 -1.62
C ILE A 75 -32.67 5.32 -2.20
N THR A 76 -32.61 5.47 -3.52
CA THR A 76 -32.41 6.76 -4.19
C THR A 76 -33.58 7.72 -3.88
N ILE A 77 -34.82 7.23 -4.01
CA ILE A 77 -36.02 7.99 -3.64
C ILE A 77 -35.99 8.35 -2.15
N THR A 78 -35.57 7.42 -1.30
CA THR A 78 -35.46 7.64 0.15
C THR A 78 -34.46 8.74 0.50
N LEU A 79 -33.31 8.78 -0.18
CA LEU A 79 -32.27 9.77 0.05
C LEU A 79 -32.66 11.15 -0.50
N LEU A 80 -33.35 11.20 -1.64
CA LEU A 80 -33.85 12.45 -2.23
C LEU A 80 -34.97 13.09 -1.40
N ARG A 81 -35.82 12.28 -0.77
CA ARG A 81 -36.88 12.77 0.14
C ARG A 81 -36.38 13.16 1.53
N ALA A 82 -35.15 12.83 1.88
CA ALA A 82 -34.60 13.19 3.18
C ALA A 82 -34.27 14.69 3.22
N PRO A 83 -34.72 15.44 4.25
CA PRO A 83 -34.41 16.86 4.37
C PRO A 83 -32.89 17.07 4.39
N ALA A 84 -32.41 18.07 3.65
CA ALA A 84 -31.02 18.51 3.70
C ALA A 84 -30.73 18.91 5.15
N ALA A 85 -29.85 18.17 5.83
CA ALA A 85 -29.42 18.56 7.16
C ALA A 85 -28.59 19.84 7.00
N ASP A 86 -29.11 20.94 7.54
CA ASP A 86 -28.42 22.21 7.60
C ASP A 86 -27.20 22.05 8.52
N LEU A 87 -26.00 22.13 7.93
CA LEU A 87 -24.71 21.93 8.62
C LEU A 87 -24.38 23.07 9.61
N SER A 88 -25.19 24.12 9.66
CA SER A 88 -24.90 25.35 10.41
C SER A 88 -25.22 25.31 11.90
N SER A 89 -25.99 24.33 12.39
CA SER A 89 -26.69 24.47 13.70
C SER A 89 -26.50 23.34 14.72
N TYR A 90 -25.54 22.42 14.55
CA TYR A 90 -25.26 21.41 15.58
C TYR A 90 -24.08 21.82 16.45
N PRO A 91 -24.25 21.91 17.79
CA PRO A 91 -23.12 22.05 18.69
C PRO A 91 -22.21 20.84 18.50
N TYR A 92 -20.90 21.08 18.42
CA TYR A 92 -19.87 20.05 18.43
C TYR A 92 -19.93 19.32 19.77
N GLU A 93 -20.80 18.32 19.90
CA GLU A 93 -20.78 17.40 21.03
C GLU A 93 -19.51 16.57 20.96
N SER A 94 -18.70 16.62 22.01
CA SER A 94 -17.55 15.76 22.19
C SER A 94 -17.98 14.30 21.99
N THR A 95 -17.50 13.67 20.93
CA THR A 95 -17.84 12.30 20.56
C THR A 95 -17.54 11.40 21.75
N ARG A 96 -18.54 10.66 22.27
CA ARG A 96 -18.31 9.72 23.38
C ARG A 96 -17.22 8.73 22.96
N LYS A 97 -16.31 8.36 23.87
CA LYS A 97 -15.16 7.48 23.56
C LYS A 97 -15.56 6.20 22.79
N GLY A 98 -16.70 5.60 23.13
CA GLY A 98 -17.24 4.42 22.41
C GLY A 98 -17.76 4.69 20.99
N GLU A 99 -18.18 5.93 20.67
CA GLU A 99 -18.55 6.32 19.31
C GLU A 99 -17.33 6.57 18.43
N ALA A 100 -16.25 7.12 19.01
CA ALA A 100 -14.97 7.29 18.32
C ALA A 100 -14.34 5.93 17.95
N ASP A 101 -14.38 4.95 18.85
CA ASP A 101 -13.89 3.59 18.58
C ASP A 101 -14.71 2.89 17.50
N ALA A 102 -16.05 3.05 17.52
CA ALA A 102 -16.93 2.51 16.50
C ALA A 102 -16.68 3.16 15.13
N GLU A 103 -16.52 4.49 15.07
CA GLU A 103 -16.19 5.21 13.84
C GLU A 103 -14.88 4.71 13.24
N ARG A 104 -13.83 4.53 14.05
CA ARG A 104 -12.56 3.96 13.61
C ARG A 104 -12.74 2.56 13.03
N PHE A 105 -13.44 1.69 13.76
CA PHE A 105 -13.68 0.32 13.32
C PHE A 105 -14.41 0.28 11.97
N TYR A 106 -15.49 1.05 11.81
CA TYR A 106 -16.24 1.10 10.56
C TYR A 106 -15.43 1.72 9.41
N THR A 107 -14.64 2.76 9.67
CA THR A 107 -13.80 3.36 8.63
C THR A 107 -12.73 2.38 8.15
N ILE A 108 -12.09 1.63 9.05
CA ILE A 108 -11.14 0.57 8.69
C ILE A 108 -11.85 -0.51 7.86
N LEU A 109 -12.98 -1.02 8.36
CA LEU A 109 -13.74 -2.07 7.68
C LEU A 109 -14.18 -1.65 6.28
N LEU A 110 -14.67 -0.42 6.12
CA LEU A 110 -15.10 0.12 4.83
C LEU A 110 -13.92 0.41 3.90
N SER A 111 -12.76 0.79 4.43
CA SER A 111 -11.56 1.07 3.63
C SER A 111 -10.97 -0.16 2.91
N PHE A 112 -11.45 -1.38 3.22
CA PHE A 112 -11.19 -2.55 2.39
C PHE A 112 -11.72 -2.39 0.96
N VAL A 113 -12.75 -1.57 0.75
CA VAL A 113 -13.18 -1.14 -0.58
C VAL A 113 -12.66 0.29 -0.81
N PRO A 114 -11.80 0.51 -1.84
CA PRO A 114 -11.24 1.82 -2.13
C PRO A 114 -12.30 2.93 -2.16
N GLY A 115 -12.08 3.97 -1.34
CA GLY A 115 -12.93 5.16 -1.25
C GLY A 115 -14.09 5.09 -0.25
N LEU A 116 -14.55 3.90 0.19
CA LEU A 116 -15.70 3.82 1.11
C LEU A 116 -15.37 4.30 2.54
N GLY A 117 -14.13 4.10 3.00
CA GLY A 117 -13.67 4.62 4.29
C GLY A 117 -13.75 6.15 4.35
N HIS A 118 -13.41 6.84 3.26
CA HIS A 118 -13.49 8.31 3.16
C HIS A 118 -14.93 8.81 3.17
N PHE A 119 -15.85 8.08 2.53
CA PHE A 119 -17.28 8.41 2.61
C PHE A 119 -17.83 8.32 4.03
N GLN A 120 -17.37 7.36 4.84
CA GLN A 120 -17.75 7.27 6.25
C GLN A 120 -17.29 8.50 7.04
N LEU A 121 -16.14 9.07 6.69
CA LEU A 121 -15.61 10.31 7.28
C LEU A 121 -16.28 11.59 6.77
N GLY A 122 -17.09 11.50 5.71
CA GLY A 122 -17.71 12.67 5.05
C GLY A 122 -16.89 13.27 3.91
N LEU A 123 -15.75 12.66 3.55
CA LEU A 123 -14.85 13.13 2.50
C LEU A 123 -15.28 12.53 1.15
N MET A 124 -16.26 13.15 0.50
CA MET A 124 -16.84 12.67 -0.75
C MET A 124 -15.88 12.78 -1.93
N GLN A 125 -15.22 13.92 -2.11
CA GLN A 125 -14.34 14.14 -3.26
C GLN A 125 -13.12 13.21 -3.20
N ARG A 126 -12.55 13.03 -2.01
CA ARG A 126 -11.42 12.13 -1.78
C ARG A 126 -11.79 10.67 -2.00
N GLY A 127 -12.92 10.22 -1.44
CA GLY A 127 -13.41 8.86 -1.62
C GLY A 127 -13.71 8.52 -3.07
N LEU A 128 -14.36 9.43 -3.80
CA LEU A 128 -14.62 9.28 -5.24
C LEU A 128 -13.33 9.22 -6.05
N SER A 129 -12.33 10.05 -5.71
CA SER A 129 -11.03 10.02 -6.37
C SER A 129 -10.39 8.63 -6.29
N PHE A 130 -10.37 8.01 -5.09
CA PHE A 130 -9.84 6.65 -4.92
C PHE A 130 -10.66 5.59 -5.66
N LEU A 131 -11.99 5.70 -5.62
CA LEU A 131 -12.88 4.78 -6.33
C LEU A 131 -12.61 4.82 -7.84
N ILE A 132 -12.55 6.03 -8.42
CA ILE A 132 -12.27 6.24 -9.85
C ILE A 132 -10.86 5.77 -10.19
N SER A 133 -9.84 6.09 -9.39
CA SER A 133 -8.47 5.62 -9.66
C SER A 133 -8.37 4.09 -9.65
N PHE A 134 -9.02 3.42 -8.68
CA PHE A 134 -8.94 1.96 -8.55
C PHE A 134 -9.72 1.23 -9.65
N PHE A 135 -11.03 1.51 -9.78
CA PHE A 135 -11.88 0.83 -10.76
C PHE A 135 -11.67 1.34 -12.19
N GLY A 136 -11.29 2.61 -12.34
CA GLY A 136 -10.91 3.18 -13.63
C GLY A 136 -9.65 2.53 -14.18
N LEU A 137 -8.62 2.31 -13.35
CA LEU A 137 -7.41 1.59 -13.76
C LEU A 137 -7.74 0.15 -14.19
N ILE A 138 -8.58 -0.57 -13.45
CA ILE A 138 -9.03 -1.91 -13.85
C ILE A 138 -9.67 -1.86 -15.24
N THR A 139 -10.70 -1.02 -15.40
CA THR A 139 -11.49 -0.93 -16.62
C THR A 139 -10.63 -0.57 -17.82
N ILE A 140 -9.79 0.47 -17.71
CA ILE A 140 -8.96 0.92 -18.82
C ILE A 140 -7.89 -0.11 -19.19
N MET A 141 -7.33 -0.86 -18.23
CA MET A 141 -6.36 -1.92 -18.54
C MET A 141 -7.02 -3.08 -19.29
N PHE A 142 -8.21 -3.52 -18.87
CA PHE A 142 -8.95 -4.54 -19.62
C PHE A 142 -9.35 -4.08 -21.03
N VAL A 143 -9.80 -2.83 -21.18
CA VAL A 143 -10.15 -2.26 -22.49
C VAL A 143 -8.92 -2.18 -23.39
N ILE A 144 -7.78 -1.66 -22.91
CA ILE A 144 -6.56 -1.55 -23.70
C ILE A 144 -6.04 -2.94 -24.08
N THR A 145 -5.99 -3.89 -23.15
CA THR A 145 -5.60 -5.27 -23.47
C THR A 145 -6.55 -5.91 -24.48
N GLY A 146 -7.86 -5.69 -24.35
CA GLY A 146 -8.84 -6.21 -25.31
C GLY A 146 -8.72 -5.61 -26.70
N LEU A 147 -8.38 -4.31 -26.81
CA LEU A 147 -8.21 -3.62 -28.08
C LEU A 147 -6.87 -3.93 -28.76
N THR A 148 -5.79 -4.02 -27.98
CA THR A 148 -4.43 -4.23 -28.49
C THR A 148 -4.05 -5.70 -28.62
N ASN A 149 -4.77 -6.60 -27.93
CA ASN A 149 -4.42 -8.01 -27.72
C ASN A 149 -3.06 -8.23 -27.02
N GLU A 150 -2.49 -7.18 -26.42
CA GLU A 150 -1.23 -7.25 -25.70
C GLU A 150 -1.46 -7.42 -24.20
N THR A 151 -0.91 -8.51 -23.64
CA THR A 151 -1.06 -8.83 -22.21
C THR A 151 -0.15 -7.99 -21.31
N VAL A 152 0.87 -7.34 -21.88
CA VAL A 152 1.83 -6.49 -21.16
C VAL A 152 1.13 -5.38 -20.37
N PHE A 153 0.02 -4.84 -20.89
CA PHE A 153 -0.75 -3.80 -20.20
C PHE A 153 -1.38 -4.28 -18.88
N LEU A 154 -1.64 -5.58 -18.72
CA LEU A 154 -2.15 -6.13 -17.45
C LEU A 154 -1.15 -6.01 -16.31
N LEU A 155 0.16 -5.83 -16.59
CA LEU A 155 1.17 -5.61 -15.55
C LEU A 155 0.87 -4.36 -14.70
N PHE A 156 0.22 -3.34 -15.28
CA PHE A 156 -0.19 -2.14 -14.55
C PHE A 156 -1.28 -2.39 -13.50
N LEU A 157 -1.99 -3.53 -13.54
CA LEU A 157 -2.87 -3.96 -12.45
C LEU A 157 -2.07 -4.18 -11.14
N GLY A 158 -0.76 -4.37 -11.22
CA GLY A 158 0.14 -4.38 -10.06
C GLY A 158 0.17 -3.06 -9.27
N LEU A 159 -0.36 -1.97 -9.81
CA LEU A 159 -0.56 -0.71 -9.06
C LEU A 159 -1.77 -0.76 -8.12
N LEU A 160 -2.72 -1.68 -8.33
CA LEU A 160 -3.95 -1.74 -7.54
C LEU A 160 -3.69 -2.03 -6.05
N PRO A 161 -2.84 -2.99 -5.65
CA PRO A 161 -2.51 -3.18 -4.24
C PRO A 161 -1.88 -1.95 -3.60
N ILE A 162 -1.09 -1.18 -4.36
CA ILE A 162 -0.45 0.05 -3.88
C ILE A 162 -1.51 1.12 -3.62
N ILE A 163 -2.41 1.36 -4.59
CA ILE A 163 -3.53 2.31 -4.45
C ILE A 163 -4.44 1.89 -3.28
N TRP A 164 -4.73 0.60 -3.17
CA TRP A 164 -5.57 0.02 -2.11
C TRP A 164 -4.96 0.22 -0.72
N LEU A 165 -3.68 -0.15 -0.52
CA LEU A 165 -2.98 0.03 0.74
C LEU A 165 -2.89 1.52 1.12
N TYR A 166 -2.59 2.38 0.14
CA TYR A 166 -2.54 3.82 0.37
C TYR A 166 -3.92 4.36 0.78
N CYS A 167 -4.99 3.98 0.09
CA CYS A 167 -6.36 4.37 0.44
C CYS A 167 -6.73 3.92 1.87
N MET A 168 -6.39 2.69 2.25
CA MET A 168 -6.63 2.16 3.60
C MET A 168 -5.86 2.96 4.65
N PHE A 169 -4.56 3.18 4.43
CA PHE A 169 -3.70 3.92 5.34
C PHE A 169 -4.15 5.38 5.49
N ASP A 170 -4.56 6.01 4.39
CA ASP A 170 -5.06 7.37 4.35
C ASP A 170 -6.37 7.51 5.16
N ALA A 171 -7.32 6.59 4.98
CA ALA A 171 -8.55 6.57 5.76
C ALA A 171 -8.28 6.43 7.28
N VAL A 172 -7.32 5.58 7.66
CA VAL A 172 -6.92 5.40 9.07
C VAL A 172 -6.31 6.67 9.66
N GLN A 173 -5.44 7.35 8.91
CA GLN A 173 -4.85 8.61 9.37
C GLN A 173 -5.90 9.71 9.54
N LEU A 174 -6.84 9.81 8.60
CA LEU A 174 -7.90 10.83 8.65
C LEU A 174 -8.85 10.61 9.83
N VAL A 175 -9.15 9.36 10.20
CA VAL A 175 -9.86 9.04 11.45
C VAL A 175 -9.08 9.59 12.65
N HIS A 176 -7.78 9.32 12.72
CA HIS A 176 -6.96 9.76 13.86
C HIS A 176 -6.89 11.29 13.97
N ARG A 177 -6.77 11.98 12.84
CA ARG A 177 -6.83 13.46 12.78
C ARG A 177 -8.17 14.01 13.24
N LYS A 178 -9.27 13.42 12.77
CA LYS A 178 -10.62 13.79 13.21
C LYS A 178 -10.80 13.58 14.72
N GLN A 179 -10.30 12.46 15.25
CA GLN A 179 -10.34 12.16 16.69
C GLN A 179 -9.46 13.10 17.52
N ALA A 180 -8.39 13.63 16.94
CA ALA A 180 -7.55 14.66 17.56
C ALA A 180 -8.21 16.06 17.56
N GLY A 181 -9.41 16.19 16.99
CA GLY A 181 -10.15 17.46 16.91
C GLY A 181 -9.83 18.30 15.68
N GLU A 182 -9.07 17.77 14.72
CA GLU A 182 -8.78 18.49 13.47
C GLU A 182 -10.00 18.54 12.55
N LEU A 183 -10.23 19.71 11.93
CA LEU A 183 -11.26 19.86 10.91
C LEU A 183 -10.77 19.27 9.59
N LEU A 184 -11.44 18.19 9.14
CA LEU A 184 -11.14 17.59 7.84
C LEU A 184 -11.78 18.40 6.71
N VAL A 185 -10.97 18.85 5.76
CA VAL A 185 -11.45 19.54 4.55
C VAL A 185 -11.57 18.53 3.42
N ASP A 186 -12.74 18.43 2.80
CA ASP A 186 -12.93 17.59 1.62
C ASP A 186 -12.26 18.24 0.41
N ARG A 187 -11.30 17.51 -0.18
CA ARG A 187 -10.52 17.92 -1.34
C ARG A 187 -10.27 16.69 -2.21
N THR A 188 -10.18 16.87 -3.52
CA THR A 188 -9.72 15.79 -4.39
C THR A 188 -8.23 15.49 -4.16
N LEU A 189 -7.78 14.31 -4.57
CA LEU A 189 -6.35 13.98 -4.55
C LEU A 189 -5.52 14.95 -5.42
N PHE A 190 -6.13 15.47 -6.48
CA PHE A 190 -5.51 16.44 -7.38
C PHE A 190 -5.41 17.83 -6.75
N ASP A 191 -6.43 18.30 -6.04
CA ASP A 191 -6.38 19.59 -5.32
C ASP A 191 -5.36 19.55 -4.18
N GLU A 192 -5.21 18.41 -3.50
CA GLU A 192 -4.15 18.23 -2.50
C GLU A 192 -2.75 18.22 -3.15
N TRP A 193 -2.62 17.67 -4.36
CA TRP A 193 -1.40 17.76 -5.16
C TRP A 193 -1.07 19.22 -5.52
N GLU A 194 -2.07 20.00 -5.94
CA GLU A 194 -1.89 21.36 -6.45
C GLU A 194 -1.72 22.40 -5.34
N SER A 195 -2.46 22.27 -4.24
CA SER A 195 -2.33 23.14 -3.06
C SER A 195 -0.96 23.07 -2.39
N GLY A 196 -0.24 21.95 -2.54
CA GLY A 196 1.16 21.85 -2.13
C GLY A 196 2.07 22.83 -2.90
N ARG A 197 1.81 23.08 -4.19
CA ARG A 197 2.65 23.92 -5.04
C ARG A 197 2.49 25.43 -4.77
N GLY A 198 1.35 25.86 -4.24
CA GLY A 198 1.03 27.27 -4.01
C GLY A 198 1.84 27.97 -2.91
N GLU A 199 2.42 27.21 -1.97
CA GLU A 199 3.18 27.75 -0.82
C GLU A 199 4.69 27.46 -0.89
N GLY A 200 5.22 27.02 -2.04
CA GLY A 200 6.61 26.54 -2.14
C GLY A 200 6.85 25.20 -1.42
N LYS A 201 5.77 24.55 -0.97
CA LYS A 201 5.80 23.21 -0.37
C LYS A 201 5.87 22.14 -1.47
N ARG A 202 6.49 21.01 -1.14
CA ARG A 202 6.65 19.90 -2.09
C ARG A 202 5.39 19.02 -2.07
N SER A 203 4.99 18.46 -3.22
CA SER A 203 3.73 17.69 -3.34
C SER A 203 3.83 16.35 -2.60
N LYS A 204 2.92 16.11 -1.65
CA LYS A 204 2.89 14.86 -0.88
C LYS A 204 2.62 13.63 -1.74
N VAL A 205 1.79 13.78 -2.76
CA VAL A 205 1.48 12.67 -3.68
C VAL A 205 2.73 12.32 -4.48
N LEU A 206 3.47 13.30 -4.97
CA LEU A 206 4.73 13.06 -5.66
C LEU A 206 5.79 12.46 -4.71
N ALA A 207 5.86 12.93 -3.46
CA ALA A 207 6.72 12.35 -2.44
C ALA A 207 6.38 10.87 -2.16
N THR A 208 5.09 10.55 -2.11
CA THR A 208 4.58 9.19 -1.89
C THR A 208 4.89 8.27 -3.06
N LEU A 209 4.63 8.74 -4.30
CA LEU A 209 4.96 8.00 -5.52
C LEU A 209 6.48 7.78 -5.65
N LEU A 210 7.28 8.82 -5.38
CA LEU A 210 8.73 8.72 -5.39
C LEU A 210 9.26 7.83 -4.25
N SER A 211 8.56 7.71 -3.12
CA SER A 211 8.94 6.79 -2.03
C SER A 211 8.87 5.32 -2.44
N ALA A 212 8.14 4.97 -3.50
CA ALA A 212 8.15 3.62 -4.07
C ALA A 212 9.51 3.23 -4.65
N PHE A 213 10.34 4.21 -5.03
CA PHE A 213 11.74 3.99 -5.37
C PHE A 213 12.63 4.32 -4.17
N PRO A 214 13.38 3.35 -3.61
CA PRO A 214 14.12 3.58 -2.38
C PRO A 214 15.06 4.79 -2.43
N GLY A 215 14.86 5.73 -1.50
CA GLY A 215 15.61 6.97 -1.39
C GLY A 215 15.05 8.18 -2.14
N ALA A 216 14.29 7.99 -3.22
CA ALA A 216 13.82 9.10 -4.05
C ALA A 216 12.77 9.98 -3.34
N GLY A 217 11.83 9.37 -2.59
CA GLY A 217 10.86 10.11 -1.78
C GLY A 217 11.53 10.98 -0.71
N GLN A 218 12.55 10.44 -0.03
CA GLN A 218 13.32 11.17 0.99
C GLN A 218 14.09 12.36 0.40
N MET A 219 14.76 12.17 -0.74
CA MET A 219 15.44 13.25 -1.47
C MET A 219 14.44 14.31 -1.95
N TYR A 220 13.27 13.87 -2.42
CA TYR A 220 12.19 14.76 -2.81
C TYR A 220 11.62 15.54 -1.63
N LEU A 221 11.72 15.07 -0.38
CA LEU A 221 11.32 15.85 0.79
C LEU A 221 12.44 16.76 1.35
N GLY A 222 13.65 16.70 0.77
CA GLY A 222 14.80 17.52 1.16
C GLY A 222 15.85 16.77 1.99
N MET A 223 15.61 15.51 2.37
CA MET A 223 16.56 14.68 3.12
C MET A 223 17.55 13.97 2.18
N GLN A 224 18.53 14.73 1.68
CA GLN A 224 19.46 14.26 0.66
C GLN A 224 20.36 13.14 1.17
N LYS A 225 20.95 13.29 2.36
CA LYS A 225 21.89 12.30 2.90
C LYS A 225 21.21 10.97 3.18
N ARG A 226 20.03 11.01 3.80
CA ARG A 226 19.23 9.81 4.11
C ARG A 226 18.78 9.11 2.82
N GLY A 227 18.23 9.88 1.88
CA GLY A 227 17.74 9.33 0.62
C GLY A 227 18.84 8.71 -0.23
N LEU A 228 20.00 9.37 -0.34
CA LEU A 228 21.16 8.82 -1.05
C LEU A 228 21.64 7.50 -0.43
N GLN A 229 21.72 7.43 0.91
CA GLN A 229 22.13 6.20 1.59
C GLN A 229 21.15 5.04 1.34
N LEU A 230 19.84 5.30 1.34
CA LEU A 230 18.83 4.30 1.02
C LEU A 230 18.91 3.83 -0.43
N MET A 231 19.13 4.76 -1.36
CA MET A 231 19.28 4.45 -2.77
C MET A 231 20.53 3.60 -3.03
N VAL A 232 21.67 3.98 -2.43
CA VAL A 232 22.92 3.21 -2.51
C VAL A 232 22.78 1.84 -1.85
N LEU A 233 22.08 1.74 -0.71
CA LEU A 233 21.85 0.47 -0.04
C LEU A 233 20.98 -0.46 -0.89
N PHE A 234 19.91 0.06 -1.50
CA PHE A 234 19.01 -0.71 -2.35
C PHE A 234 19.69 -1.17 -3.65
N LEU A 235 20.22 -0.23 -4.45
CA LEU A 235 20.88 -0.56 -5.72
C LEU A 235 22.18 -1.36 -5.50
N GLY A 236 22.95 -0.98 -4.47
CA GLY A 236 24.17 -1.68 -4.09
C GLY A 236 23.92 -3.11 -3.62
N SER A 237 22.76 -3.39 -3.00
CA SER A 237 22.42 -4.75 -2.61
C SER A 237 22.27 -5.68 -3.81
N PHE A 238 21.62 -5.25 -4.90
CA PHE A 238 21.53 -6.04 -6.14
C PHE A 238 22.92 -6.32 -6.71
N TYR A 239 23.76 -5.29 -6.78
CA TYR A 239 25.11 -5.42 -7.32
C TYR A 239 25.97 -6.40 -6.50
N ILE A 240 25.97 -6.28 -5.17
CA ILE A 240 26.73 -7.18 -4.29
C ILE A 240 26.20 -8.61 -4.40
N ILE A 241 24.87 -8.78 -4.42
CA ILE A 241 24.23 -10.10 -4.51
C ILE A 241 24.56 -10.78 -5.84
N ASP A 242 24.51 -10.03 -6.94
CA ASP A 242 24.82 -10.54 -8.27
C ASP A 242 26.30 -10.91 -8.40
N VAL A 243 27.22 -10.00 -8.05
CA VAL A 243 28.67 -10.23 -8.17
C VAL A 243 29.12 -11.41 -7.30
N LEU A 244 28.68 -11.47 -6.04
CA LEU A 244 29.04 -12.57 -5.13
C LEU A 244 28.19 -13.83 -5.35
N ARG A 245 27.20 -13.77 -6.25
CA ARG A 245 26.18 -14.81 -6.51
C ARG A 245 25.50 -15.33 -5.24
N LEU A 246 25.15 -14.39 -4.37
CA LEU A 246 24.52 -14.61 -3.07
C LEU A 246 23.00 -14.77 -3.20
N SER A 247 22.54 -15.74 -3.99
CA SER A 247 21.09 -15.94 -4.25
C SER A 247 20.27 -16.08 -2.97
N LEU A 248 20.83 -16.71 -1.92
CA LEU A 248 20.20 -16.82 -0.60
C LEU A 248 19.88 -15.46 0.05
N PHE A 249 20.62 -14.40 -0.27
CA PHE A 249 20.43 -13.07 0.30
C PHE A 249 19.47 -12.17 -0.50
N LEU A 250 18.86 -12.68 -1.58
CA LEU A 250 17.84 -11.94 -2.34
C LEU A 250 16.68 -11.46 -1.46
N PHE A 251 16.40 -12.11 -0.32
CA PHE A 251 15.37 -11.65 0.63
C PHE A 251 15.69 -10.30 1.28
N ILE A 252 16.95 -9.86 1.29
CA ILE A 252 17.34 -8.55 1.87
C ILE A 252 16.80 -7.40 1.02
N VAL A 253 16.71 -7.58 -0.30
CA VAL A 253 16.23 -6.57 -1.24
C VAL A 253 14.80 -6.09 -0.90
N PRO A 254 13.77 -6.97 -0.78
CA PRO A 254 12.44 -6.53 -0.40
C PRO A 254 12.41 -5.93 1.01
N VAL A 255 13.23 -6.39 1.95
CA VAL A 255 13.32 -5.80 3.30
C VAL A 255 13.80 -4.34 3.23
N ILE A 256 14.87 -4.05 2.48
CA ILE A 256 15.36 -2.69 2.26
C ILE A 256 14.28 -1.85 1.56
N TRP A 257 13.61 -2.41 0.56
CA TRP A 257 12.56 -1.73 -0.19
C TRP A 257 11.40 -1.31 0.73
N PHE A 258 10.84 -2.25 1.51
CA PHE A 258 9.75 -1.98 2.45
C PHE A 258 10.17 -0.94 3.49
N TYR A 259 11.37 -1.07 4.06
CA TYR A 259 11.90 -0.09 5.01
C TYR A 259 11.93 1.31 4.39
N SER A 260 12.50 1.45 3.19
CA SER A 260 12.59 2.75 2.51
C SER A 260 11.22 3.31 2.13
N PHE A 261 10.28 2.45 1.72
CA PHE A 261 8.93 2.87 1.35
C PHE A 261 8.16 3.40 2.56
N PHE A 262 8.16 2.67 3.67
CA PHE A 262 7.51 3.11 4.91
C PHE A 262 8.18 4.34 5.51
N ASP A 263 9.52 4.45 5.43
CA ASP A 263 10.25 5.63 5.85
C ASP A 263 9.82 6.88 5.07
N GLY A 264 9.67 6.76 3.74
CA GLY A 264 9.20 7.85 2.89
C GLY A 264 7.74 8.25 3.15
N LEU A 265 6.85 7.28 3.39
CA LEU A 265 5.46 7.54 3.80
C LEU A 265 5.39 8.30 5.13
N GLN A 266 6.16 7.87 6.13
CA GLN A 266 6.22 8.53 7.44
C GLN A 266 6.81 9.94 7.35
N ALA A 267 7.84 10.14 6.51
CA ALA A 267 8.40 11.46 6.28
C ALA A 267 7.38 12.39 5.60
N THR A 268 6.63 11.88 4.62
CA THR A 268 5.58 12.63 3.92
C THR A 268 4.45 13.04 4.88
N SER A 269 4.07 12.18 5.82
CA SER A 269 3.03 12.52 6.81
C SER A 269 3.50 13.58 7.83
N ARG A 270 4.81 13.61 8.15
CA ARG A 270 5.40 14.57 9.11
C ARG A 270 5.76 15.92 8.51
N TYR A 271 5.90 16.00 7.18
CA TYR A 271 6.36 17.19 6.45
C TYR A 271 5.63 18.48 6.80
N ASP A 272 4.33 18.42 7.14
CA ASP A 272 3.52 19.60 7.47
C ASP A 272 3.62 20.04 8.93
N HIS A 273 4.01 19.14 9.83
CA HIS A 273 3.92 19.38 11.28
C HIS A 273 5.29 19.68 11.89
N ILE A 274 6.36 19.15 11.31
CA ILE A 274 7.72 19.22 11.86
C ILE A 274 8.71 19.46 10.72
N PRO A 275 9.64 20.43 10.82
CA PRO A 275 10.72 20.57 9.85
C PRO A 275 11.54 19.28 9.83
N LEU A 276 11.63 18.65 8.65
CA LEU A 276 12.41 17.42 8.48
C LEU A 276 13.90 17.75 8.55
N GLU A 277 14.60 17.15 9.50
CA GLU A 277 16.05 17.26 9.63
C GLU A 277 16.73 16.16 8.78
N ASP A 278 17.71 16.52 7.95
CA ASP A 278 18.46 15.57 7.12
C ASP A 278 19.48 14.77 7.95
N ARG A 279 18.95 13.84 8.74
CA ARG A 279 19.74 12.89 9.52
C ARG A 279 20.06 11.66 8.66
N PRO A 280 21.35 11.34 8.44
CA PRO A 280 21.73 10.15 7.69
C PRO A 280 21.24 8.88 8.39
N LEU A 281 21.01 7.82 7.62
CA LEU A 281 20.66 6.49 8.15
C LEU A 281 21.82 5.92 8.97
N PHE A 282 23.05 6.19 8.54
CA PHE A 282 24.28 5.85 9.25
C PHE A 282 25.14 7.09 9.46
N ASP A 283 25.42 7.43 10.72
CA ASP A 283 26.34 8.49 11.11
C ASP A 283 27.79 8.03 10.88
N TRP A 284 28.29 8.20 9.64
CA TRP A 284 29.68 7.92 9.32
C TRP A 284 30.57 9.10 9.74
N LYS A 285 31.15 9.04 10.94
CA LYS A 285 32.22 9.95 11.33
C LYS A 285 33.53 9.54 10.63
N GLY A 286 34.06 10.43 9.79
CA GLY A 286 35.49 10.66 9.45
C GLY A 286 36.35 9.52 8.87
N ASP A 287 36.24 8.29 9.34
CA ASP A 287 37.22 7.22 9.09
C ASP A 287 36.65 6.05 8.26
N ASN A 288 35.33 6.03 8.04
CA ASN A 288 34.63 4.90 7.45
C ASN A 288 34.44 4.97 5.92
N GLN A 289 34.73 6.12 5.28
CA GLN A 289 34.70 6.25 3.81
C GLN A 289 35.80 5.42 3.13
N ASN A 290 36.96 5.29 3.78
CA ASN A 290 38.06 4.44 3.33
C ASN A 290 37.63 2.97 3.22
N TRP A 291 36.76 2.51 4.13
CA TRP A 291 36.24 1.15 4.11
C TRP A 291 35.26 0.88 2.97
N ILE A 292 34.41 1.85 2.62
CA ILE A 292 33.49 1.70 1.47
C ILE A 292 34.30 1.63 0.17
N GLY A 293 35.31 2.50 0.01
CA GLY A 293 36.23 2.46 -1.12
C GLY A 293 37.00 1.15 -1.21
N LEU A 294 37.48 0.63 -0.07
CA LEU A 294 38.18 -0.66 0.00
C LEU A 294 37.27 -1.84 -0.38
N ILE A 295 36.03 -1.87 0.13
CA ILE A 295 35.04 -2.89 -0.23
C ILE A 295 34.79 -2.86 -1.74
N LEU A 296 34.60 -1.67 -2.31
CA LEU A 296 34.33 -1.51 -3.73
C LEU A 296 35.52 -1.95 -4.59
N LEU A 297 36.75 -1.62 -4.17
CA LEU A 297 37.98 -2.05 -4.83
C LEU A 297 38.12 -3.58 -4.82
N LEU A 298 37.95 -4.21 -3.66
CA LEU A 298 38.04 -5.67 -3.52
C LEU A 298 36.99 -6.38 -4.37
N LEU A 299 35.75 -5.86 -4.39
CA LEU A 299 34.67 -6.41 -5.18
C LEU A 299 34.93 -6.25 -6.69
N GLY A 300 35.48 -5.11 -7.12
CA GLY A 300 35.90 -4.90 -8.51
C GLY A 300 37.01 -5.85 -8.96
N ILE A 301 38.05 -6.05 -8.13
CA ILE A 301 39.13 -7.02 -8.39
C ILE A 301 38.56 -8.43 -8.50
N TYR A 302 37.67 -8.81 -7.57
CA TYR A 302 37.00 -10.10 -7.61
C TYR A 302 36.20 -10.30 -8.90
N TYR A 303 35.42 -9.29 -9.32
CA TYR A 303 34.63 -9.36 -10.54
C TYR A 303 35.50 -9.54 -11.80
N VAL A 304 36.57 -8.75 -11.95
CA VAL A 304 37.51 -8.91 -13.07
C VAL A 304 38.16 -10.29 -13.05
N THR A 305 38.53 -10.78 -11.86
CA THR A 305 39.14 -12.11 -11.72
C THR A 305 38.19 -13.21 -12.20
N MET A 306 36.93 -13.19 -11.75
CA MET A 306 35.95 -14.21 -12.09
C MET A 306 35.45 -14.11 -13.54
N SER A 307 35.31 -12.90 -14.08
CA SER A 307 34.73 -12.70 -15.42
C SER A 307 35.75 -12.73 -16.55
N LEU A 308 37.03 -12.43 -16.28
CA LEU A 308 38.08 -12.37 -17.30
C LEU A 308 39.19 -13.38 -17.02
N ILE A 309 39.81 -13.33 -15.84
CA ILE A 309 41.01 -14.12 -15.55
C ILE A 309 40.69 -15.61 -15.51
N VAL A 310 39.66 -16.02 -14.78
CA VAL A 310 39.28 -17.43 -14.62
C VAL A 310 38.93 -18.09 -15.97
N PRO A 311 38.08 -17.50 -16.84
CA PRO A 311 37.81 -18.07 -18.16
C PRO A 311 39.05 -18.19 -19.05
N ILE A 312 39.95 -17.18 -19.02
CA ILE A 312 41.20 -17.22 -19.78
C ILE A 312 42.08 -18.38 -19.29
N PHE A 313 42.26 -18.53 -17.98
CA PHE A 313 43.02 -19.64 -17.41
C PHE A 313 42.39 -21.00 -17.74
N ASN A 314 41.08 -21.12 -17.69
CA ASN A 314 40.36 -22.35 -18.05
C ASN A 314 40.57 -22.71 -19.53
N ARG A 315 40.69 -21.71 -20.41
CA ARG A 315 41.02 -21.93 -21.84
C ARG A 315 42.44 -22.46 -22.05
N PHE A 316 43.41 -21.98 -21.27
CA PHE A 316 44.80 -22.44 -21.38
C PHE A 316 45.06 -23.78 -20.67
N LEU A 317 44.32 -24.07 -19.60
CA LEU A 317 44.49 -25.25 -18.75
C LEU A 317 43.14 -25.97 -18.51
N PRO A 318 42.50 -26.50 -19.56
CA PRO A 318 41.14 -27.05 -19.47
C PRO A 318 41.04 -28.30 -18.58
N GLU A 319 42.12 -29.07 -18.46
CA GLU A 319 42.17 -30.30 -17.66
C GLU A 319 41.92 -30.06 -16.17
N PHE A 320 42.25 -28.87 -15.66
CA PHE A 320 42.13 -28.55 -14.24
C PHE A 320 40.72 -28.08 -13.83
N ARG A 321 39.80 -27.87 -14.79
CA ARG A 321 38.40 -27.45 -14.57
C ARG A 321 38.24 -26.40 -13.46
N ILE A 322 39.06 -25.35 -13.54
CA ILE A 322 39.21 -24.35 -12.46
C ILE A 322 37.88 -23.66 -12.14
N GLU A 323 37.08 -23.40 -13.18
CA GLU A 323 35.74 -22.80 -13.04
C GLU A 323 34.80 -23.67 -12.19
N TYR A 324 34.79 -24.99 -12.43
CA TYR A 324 33.98 -25.92 -11.63
C TYR A 324 34.43 -25.97 -10.18
N PHE A 325 35.74 -25.97 -9.93
CA PHE A 325 36.28 -25.97 -8.57
C PHE A 325 35.90 -24.69 -7.80
N ILE A 326 35.99 -23.53 -8.46
CA ILE A 326 35.63 -22.25 -7.86
C ILE A 326 34.14 -22.21 -7.54
N ASP A 327 33.28 -22.60 -8.47
CA ASP A 327 31.83 -22.51 -8.31
C ASP A 327 31.29 -23.52 -7.29
N THR A 328 31.88 -24.72 -7.24
CA THR A 328 31.43 -25.82 -6.37
C THR A 328 31.97 -25.72 -4.95
N TYR A 329 33.23 -25.30 -4.78
CA TYR A 329 33.92 -25.33 -3.48
C TYR A 329 34.27 -23.94 -2.96
N LEU A 330 35.01 -23.16 -3.75
CA LEU A 330 35.59 -21.90 -3.27
C LEU A 330 34.51 -20.85 -2.95
N ARG A 331 33.53 -20.68 -3.85
CA ARG A 331 32.46 -19.70 -3.69
C ARG A 331 31.59 -20.03 -2.46
N PRO A 332 31.04 -21.25 -2.27
CA PRO A 332 30.31 -21.59 -1.05
C PRO A 332 31.12 -21.42 0.24
N VAL A 333 32.44 -21.71 0.21
CA VAL A 333 33.33 -21.49 1.35
C VAL A 333 33.43 -20.00 1.68
N ILE A 334 33.63 -19.12 0.70
CA ILE A 334 33.67 -17.67 0.91
C ILE A 334 32.33 -17.17 1.48
N VAL A 335 31.20 -17.62 0.90
CA VAL A 335 29.86 -17.22 1.35
C VAL A 335 29.58 -17.67 2.79
N SER A 336 29.94 -18.92 3.12
CA SER A 336 29.77 -19.44 4.48
C SER A 336 30.67 -18.73 5.49
N LEU A 337 31.91 -18.37 5.14
CA LEU A 337 32.77 -17.55 5.99
C LEU A 337 32.19 -16.15 6.24
N VAL A 338 31.62 -15.51 5.21
CA VAL A 338 30.93 -14.21 5.36
C VAL A 338 29.72 -14.33 6.30
N LEU A 339 28.92 -15.40 6.15
CA LEU A 339 27.77 -15.68 7.01
C LEU A 339 28.18 -15.92 8.47
N ILE A 340 29.18 -16.78 8.70
CA ILE A 340 29.70 -17.10 10.03
C ILE A 340 30.28 -15.84 10.69
N GLY A 341 31.11 -15.10 9.97
CA GLY A 341 31.70 -13.85 10.46
C GLY A 341 30.64 -12.77 10.76
N GLY A 342 29.64 -12.63 9.88
CA GLY A 342 28.51 -11.74 10.08
C GLY A 342 27.68 -12.11 11.31
N GLY A 343 27.36 -13.40 11.47
CA GLY A 343 26.65 -13.92 12.64
C GLY A 343 27.42 -13.68 13.94
N PHE A 344 28.72 -13.97 13.96
CA PHE A 344 29.57 -13.73 15.13
C PHE A 344 29.64 -12.25 15.54
N LYS A 345 29.74 -11.34 14.55
CA LYS A 345 29.75 -9.90 14.80
C LYS A 345 28.42 -9.39 15.38
N LEU A 346 27.30 -9.94 14.92
CA LEU A 346 25.97 -9.60 15.47
C LEU A 346 25.83 -10.06 16.93
N LEU A 347 26.33 -11.25 17.26
CA LEU A 347 26.34 -11.77 18.63
C LEU A 347 27.22 -10.93 19.57
N SER A 348 28.39 -10.49 19.11
CA SER A 348 29.32 -9.70 19.94
C SER A 348 28.83 -8.28 20.25
N ARG A 349 27.94 -7.70 19.43
CA ARG A 349 27.45 -6.31 19.62
C ARG A 349 26.40 -6.17 20.74
N SER A 350 25.84 -7.27 21.22
CA SER A 350 24.85 -7.28 22.33
C SER A 350 25.49 -7.00 23.71
N LYS A 351 26.76 -7.37 23.91
CA LYS A 351 27.42 -7.29 25.24
C LYS A 351 27.77 -5.88 25.74
N ASN A 352 27.80 -4.86 24.88
CA ASN A 352 28.26 -3.51 25.25
C ASN A 352 27.15 -2.46 25.50
N LYS A 353 25.88 -2.88 25.59
CA LYS A 353 24.74 -1.98 25.86
C LYS A 353 24.10 -2.15 27.26
N GLY A 354 24.76 -2.88 28.17
CA GLY A 354 24.27 -3.14 29.53
C GLY A 354 24.83 -2.25 30.64
N SER A 355 25.60 -1.19 30.35
CA SER A 355 26.31 -0.38 31.36
C SER A 355 26.03 1.12 31.26
N ARG A 356 24.80 1.54 30.91
CA ARG A 356 24.45 2.97 30.87
C ARG A 356 22.99 3.28 31.22
N TYR A 357 22.41 2.51 32.14
CA TYR A 357 21.13 2.82 32.80
C TYR A 357 21.25 2.61 34.31
N ASP A 358 22.34 3.11 34.90
CA ASP A 358 22.49 3.36 36.33
C ASP A 358 23.25 4.69 36.42
N ASP A 359 22.51 5.79 36.26
CA ASP A 359 22.78 7.13 36.83
C ASP A 359 21.92 8.15 36.08
N TYR A 360 21.21 8.94 36.89
CA TYR A 360 20.23 10.00 36.61
C TYR A 360 18.75 9.59 36.53
#